data_AF-A0A1D2R920-F1
#
_entry.id   AF-A0A1D2R920-F1
#
_cell.length_a   1.000
_cell.length_b   1.000
_cell.length_c   1.000
_cell.angle_alpha   90.00
_cell.angle_beta   90.00
_cell.angle_gamma   90.00
#
_symmetry.space_group_name_H-M   'P 1'
#
loop_
_entity.id
_entity.type
_entity.pdbx_description
1 polymer ?
#
loop_
_entity_poly.entity_id
_entity_poly.type
_entity_poly.pdbx_seq_one_letter_code
_entity_poly.pdbx_strand_id
1 'polypeptide(L)'
;MLKTGEALMGSNSVMKRLLTGKAKLVLFTENCPDDIKERVVYYSRLAKTPCHEIKASSLELGSMCKTQYPVSVMAIINQGDSEITELFK
;
A
#
# COMPACT_ATOMS: atom_id res chain seq x y z
N MET A 1 8.58 -11.13 -6.08
CA MET A 1 7.84 -12.31 -5.58
C MET A 1 7.67 -12.09 -4.07
N LEU A 2 6.46 -11.79 -3.58
CA LEU A 2 6.16 -11.61 -2.16
C LEU A 2 6.39 -12.95 -1.45
N LYS A 3 7.63 -13.24 -1.04
CA LYS A 3 8.00 -14.58 -0.60
C LYS A 3 7.58 -14.88 0.85
N THR A 4 7.42 -13.87 1.71
CA THR A 4 6.94 -14.07 3.09
C THR A 4 6.18 -12.87 3.69
N GLY A 5 6.02 -11.77 2.94
CA GLY A 5 5.32 -10.57 3.43
C GLY A 5 3.79 -10.66 3.30
N GLU A 6 3.08 -10.20 4.34
CA GLU A 6 1.64 -9.98 4.30
C GLU A 6 1.34 -8.56 3.81
N ALA A 7 0.70 -8.47 2.64
CA ALA A 7 0.25 -7.21 2.06
C ALA A 7 -1.27 -7.22 1.87
N LEU A 8 -1.86 -6.04 1.98
CA LEU A 8 -3.29 -5.81 1.88
C LEU A 8 -3.54 -4.80 0.76
N MET A 9 -4.48 -5.09 -0.12
CA MET A 9 -4.79 -4.26 -1.29
C MET A 9 -6.15 -3.58 -1.14
N GLY A 10 -6.28 -2.40 -1.76
CA GLY A 10 -7.52 -1.63 -1.83
C GLY A 10 -7.64 -0.57 -0.74
N SER A 11 -8.11 0.62 -1.13
CA SER A 11 -8.19 1.81 -0.27
C SER A 11 -8.99 1.58 1.01
N ASN A 12 -10.18 0.99 0.92
CA ASN A 12 -11.05 0.73 2.08
C ASN A 12 -10.41 -0.22 3.10
N SER A 13 -9.80 -1.29 2.61
CA SER A 13 -9.11 -2.27 3.46
C SER A 13 -7.89 -1.63 4.13
N VAL A 14 -7.11 -0.86 3.36
CA VAL A 14 -5.94 -0.15 3.86
C VAL A 14 -6.31 0.86 4.94
N MET A 15 -7.33 1.69 4.72
CA MET A 15 -7.84 2.63 5.73
C MET A 15 -8.23 1.91 7.03
N LYS A 16 -8.93 0.77 6.94
CA LYS A 16 -9.27 -0.04 8.13
C LYS A 16 -8.02 -0.55 8.85
N ARG A 17 -6.95 -0.93 8.13
CA ARG A 17 -5.71 -1.40 8.78
C ARG A 17 -4.87 -0.29 9.37
N LEU A 18 -4.88 0.89 8.77
CA LEU A 18 -4.29 2.10 9.35
C LEU A 18 -4.97 2.43 10.68
N LEU A 19 -6.31 2.40 10.73
CA LEU A 19 -7.07 2.63 11.97
C LEU A 19 -6.75 1.62 13.08
N THR A 20 -6.47 0.36 12.73
CA THR A 20 -6.08 -0.66 13.71
C THR A 20 -4.59 -0.63 14.06
N GLY A 21 -3.79 0.27 13.47
CA GLY A 21 -2.34 0.35 13.69
C GLY A 21 -1.54 -0.86 13.18
N LYS A 22 -2.14 -1.69 12.32
CA LYS A 22 -1.50 -2.92 11.79
C LYS A 22 -0.71 -2.67 10.50
N ALA A 23 -0.95 -1.54 9.83
CA ALA A 23 -0.23 -1.18 8.62
C ALA A 23 1.12 -0.56 8.97
N LYS A 24 2.21 -1.14 8.44
CA LYS A 24 3.59 -0.68 8.65
C LYS A 24 4.08 0.25 7.55
N LEU A 25 3.56 0.08 6.34
CA LEU A 25 3.86 0.93 5.19
C LEU A 25 2.65 1.00 4.27
N VAL A 26 2.39 2.15 3.66
CA VAL A 26 1.38 2.33 2.61
C VAL A 26 2.05 2.74 1.30
N LEU A 27 1.63 2.13 0.21
CA LEU A 27 2.05 2.44 -1.15
C LEU A 27 0.84 2.87 -1.97
N PHE A 28 1.00 3.90 -2.78
CA PHE A 28 0.01 4.31 -3.79
C PHE A 28 0.67 4.47 -5.14
N THR A 29 -0.08 4.15 -6.19
CA THR A 29 0.35 4.29 -7.57
C THR A 29 0.33 5.75 -8.03
N GLU A 30 1.11 6.07 -9.06
CA GLU A 30 1.17 7.43 -9.64
C GLU A 30 -0.19 7.89 -10.21
N ASN A 31 -1.03 6.94 -10.63
CA ASN A 31 -2.37 7.19 -11.15
C ASN A 31 -3.48 6.99 -10.11
N CYS A 32 -3.14 7.00 -8.81
CA CYS A 32 -4.13 6.91 -7.74
C CYS A 32 -5.03 8.16 -7.74
N PRO A 33 -6.37 8.02 -7.72
CA PRO A 33 -7.28 9.15 -7.63
C PRO A 33 -6.99 10.04 -6.42
N ASP A 34 -6.99 11.36 -6.61
CA ASP A 34 -6.61 12.33 -5.58
C ASP A 34 -7.49 12.24 -4.33
N ASP A 35 -8.79 12.02 -4.50
CA ASP A 35 -9.75 11.85 -3.40
C ASP A 35 -9.38 10.64 -2.51
N ILE A 36 -8.92 9.53 -3.12
CA ILE A 36 -8.46 8.35 -2.40
C ILE A 36 -7.10 8.62 -1.76
N LYS A 37 -6.18 9.26 -2.48
CA LYS A 37 -4.83 9.59 -2.01
C LYS A 37 -4.90 10.47 -0.76
N GLU A 38 -5.67 11.55 -0.80
CA GLU A 38 -5.86 12.46 0.34
C GLU A 38 -6.41 11.74 1.57
N ARG A 39 -7.45 10.90 1.39
CA ARG A 39 -8.04 10.13 2.49
C ARG A 39 -7.04 9.17 3.10
N VAL A 40 -6.32 8.40 2.28
CA VAL A 40 -5.33 7.43 2.75
C VAL A 40 -4.18 8.14 3.47
N VAL A 41 -3.67 9.24 2.92
CA VAL A 41 -2.61 10.06 3.54
C VAL A 41 -3.07 10.62 4.89
N TYR A 42 -4.31 11.10 4.98
CA TYR A 42 -4.89 11.56 6.23
C TYR A 42 -4.89 10.47 7.31
N TYR A 43 -5.41 9.28 6.99
CA TYR A 43 -5.40 8.14 7.94
C TYR A 43 -3.98 7.67 8.26
N SER A 44 -3.06 7.71 7.30
CA SER A 44 -1.66 7.34 7.49
C SER A 44 -0.96 8.27 8.47
N ARG A 45 -1.21 9.57 8.39
CA ARG A 45 -0.70 10.57 9.34
C ARG A 45 -1.23 10.35 10.75
N LEU A 46 -2.52 10.05 10.90
CA LEU A 46 -3.12 9.72 12.19
C LEU A 46 -2.50 8.45 12.80
N ALA A 47 -2.28 7.43 11.97
CA ALA A 47 -1.66 6.16 12.37
C ALA A 47 -0.13 6.25 12.55
N LYS A 48 0.49 7.38 12.18
CA LYS A 48 1.95 7.56 12.11
C LYS A 48 2.64 6.51 11.22
N THR A 49 1.94 6.04 10.19
CA THR A 49 2.46 5.06 9.23
C THR A 49 3.08 5.81 8.04
N PRO A 50 4.29 5.43 7.58
CA PRO A 50 4.90 6.00 6.39
C PRO A 50 4.08 5.66 5.13
N CYS A 51 4.10 6.57 4.17
CA CYS A 51 3.42 6.41 2.90
C CYS A 51 4.31 6.84 1.73
N HIS A 52 4.40 6.03 0.68
CA HIS A 52 5.23 6.30 -0.50
C HIS A 52 4.44 6.14 -1.80
N GLU A 53 4.72 7.05 -2.73
CA GLU A 53 4.24 6.97 -4.10
C GLU A 53 5.20 6.16 -4.94
N ILE A 54 4.67 5.23 -5.73
CA ILE A 54 5.46 4.39 -6.64
C ILE A 54 5.18 4.80 -8.09
N LYS A 55 6.23 4.78 -8.91
CA LYS A 55 6.16 4.96 -10.37
C LYS A 55 5.70 3.67 -11.05
N ALA A 56 4.49 3.25 -10.72
CA ALA A 56 3.80 2.14 -11.32
C ALA A 56 2.33 2.48 -11.42
N SER A 57 1.67 2.03 -12.48
CA SER A 57 0.24 2.16 -12.66
C SER A 57 -0.53 1.16 -11.79
N SER A 58 -1.80 1.46 -11.53
CA SER A 58 -2.71 0.56 -10.81
C SER A 58 -2.86 -0.82 -11.45
N LEU A 59 -2.68 -0.93 -12.77
CA LEU A 59 -2.71 -2.21 -13.48
C LEU A 59 -1.42 -3.02 -13.24
N GLU A 60 -0.27 -2.35 -13.29
CA GLU A 60 1.03 -2.98 -13.02
C GLU A 60 1.13 -3.46 -11.58
N LEU A 61 0.71 -2.62 -10.62
CA LEU A 61 0.70 -3.01 -9.21
C LEU A 61 -0.22 -4.22 -8.98
N GLY A 62 -1.41 -4.23 -9.59
CA GLY A 62 -2.32 -5.38 -9.54
C GLY A 62 -1.70 -6.64 -10.14
N SER A 63 -1.05 -6.53 -11.30
CA SER A 63 -0.35 -7.64 -11.95
C SER A 63 0.80 -8.19 -11.08
N MET A 64 1.60 -7.31 -10.46
CA MET A 64 2.66 -7.69 -9.52
C MET A 64 2.11 -8.45 -8.30
N CYS A 65 0.93 -8.05 -7.83
CA CYS A 65 0.22 -8.68 -6.74
C CYS A 65 -0.66 -9.87 -7.19
N LYS A 66 -0.65 -10.23 -8.48
CA LYS A 66 -1.47 -11.30 -9.07
C LYS A 66 -2.98 -11.12 -8.89
N THR A 67 -3.47 -9.88 -8.89
CA THR A 67 -4.91 -9.58 -8.86
C THR A 67 -5.48 -9.47 -10.27
N GLN A 68 -6.77 -9.81 -10.42
CA GLN A 68 -7.50 -9.66 -11.69
C GLN A 68 -8.14 -8.27 -11.85
N TYR A 69 -7.84 -7.34 -10.95
CA TYR A 69 -8.36 -5.98 -10.93
C TYR A 69 -7.24 -4.99 -10.62
N PRO A 70 -7.36 -3.73 -11.08
CA PRO A 70 -6.37 -2.69 -10.80
C PRO A 70 -6.36 -2.33 -9.31
N VAL A 71 -5.16 -2.11 -8.77
CA VAL A 71 -4.92 -1.76 -7.37
C VAL A 71 -4.19 -0.43 -7.31
N SER A 72 -4.84 0.61 -6.80
CA SER A 72 -4.22 1.93 -6.65
C SER A 72 -3.51 2.14 -5.31
N VAL A 73 -3.88 1.36 -4.29
CA VAL A 73 -3.35 1.48 -2.93
C VAL A 73 -3.10 0.10 -2.34
N MET A 74 -1.94 -0.07 -1.72
CA MET A 74 -1.54 -1.28 -1.00
C MET A 74 -0.94 -0.90 0.35
N ALA A 75 -1.15 -1.70 1.39
CA ALA A 75 -0.46 -1.59 2.66
C ALA A 75 0.33 -2.86 2.94
N ILE A 76 1.52 -2.70 3.51
CA ILE A 76 2.31 -3.80 4.04
C ILE A 76 1.98 -3.96 5.51
N ILE A 77 1.46 -5.12 5.88
CA ILE A 77 1.12 -5.49 7.26
C ILE A 77 2.32 -6.16 7.90
N ASN A 78 2.91 -7.11 7.20
CA ASN A 78 4.12 -7.80 7.62
C ASN A 78 5.11 -7.83 6.46
N GLN A 79 6.34 -7.39 6.71
CA GLN A 79 7.38 -7.35 5.69
C GLN A 79 7.96 -8.76 5.42
N GLY A 80 7.85 -9.69 6.39
CA GLY A 80 8.56 -10.97 6.30
C GLY A 80 10.06 -10.73 6.07
N ASP A 81 10.69 -11.60 5.29
CA ASP A 81 12.07 -11.44 4.78
C ASP A 81 12.11 -10.65 3.45
N SER A 82 11.03 -9.92 3.13
CA SER A 82 10.96 -9.20 1.86
C SER A 82 11.75 -7.90 1.97
N GLU A 83 12.79 -7.75 1.14
CA GLU A 83 13.59 -6.52 0.93
C GLU A 83 12.77 -5.33 0.39
N ILE A 84 11.44 -5.44 0.31
CA ILE A 84 10.54 -4.38 -0.14
C ILE A 84 10.73 -3.10 0.67
N THR A 85 11.09 -3.20 1.95
CA THR A 85 11.36 -2.04 2.80
C THR A 85 12.66 -1.33 2.45
N GLU A 86 13.65 -2.02 1.87
CA GLU A 86 14.94 -1.44 1.50
C GLU A 86 14.86 -0.67 0.18
N LEU A 87 13.91 -1.03 -0.69
CA LEU A 87 13.62 -0.30 -1.95
C LEU A 87 13.01 1.09 -1.73
N PHE A 88 12.55 1.42 -0.52
CA PHE A 88 11.86 2.67 -0.20
C PHE A 88 12.54 3.46 0.93
N LYS A 89 13.82 3.18 1.22
CA LYS A 89 14.66 3.97 2.14
C LYS A 89 15.22 5.22 1.47
#